data_AF-G3Q726-F1
#
_entry.id   AF-G3Q726-F1
#
_cell.length_a   1.000
_cell.length_b   1.000
_cell.length_c   1.000
_cell.angle_alpha   90.00
_cell.angle_beta   90.00
_cell.angle_gamma   90.00
#
_symmetry.space_group_name_H-M   'P 1'
#
loop_
_entity.id
_entity.type
_entity.pdbx_description
1 polymer ?
#
loop_
_entity_poly.entity_id
_entity_poly.type
_entity_poly.pdbx_seq_one_letter_code
_entity_poly.pdbx_strand_id
1 'polypeptide(L)'
;MLFYQTAFATFRNLTVTSFSNGSIINNMDVAFASTSVPEGTQIGNVLVEAASNITAFNVDLNSIVVNGSLINIPSNSTTAPPTLNTTANASMSTTARTPPTTTIAVVPASPAAVTSEAVTTRRLTFRSAGETFTTDLLNPSSAAFQRRASLITST
;
A
#
# COMPACT_ATOMS: atom_id res chain seq x y z
N MET A 1 5.00 -0.67 -3.22
CA MET A 1 3.76 0.08 -2.96
C MET A 1 2.90 0.23 -4.22
N LEU A 2 3.44 -0.06 -5.41
CA LEU A 2 2.78 0.30 -6.68
C LEU A 2 1.45 -0.42 -6.88
N PHE A 3 1.33 -1.67 -6.44
CA PHE A 3 0.12 -2.46 -6.69
C PHE A 3 -1.11 -1.92 -5.93
N TYR A 4 -0.99 -1.54 -4.65
CA TYR A 4 -2.11 -0.92 -3.92
C TYR A 4 -2.42 0.50 -4.40
N GLN A 5 -1.40 1.28 -4.77
CA GLN A 5 -1.61 2.60 -5.39
C GLN A 5 -2.35 2.49 -6.73
N THR A 6 -2.02 1.47 -7.52
CA THR A 6 -2.64 1.23 -8.83
C THR A 6 -4.07 0.69 -8.69
N ALA A 7 -4.30 -0.21 -7.72
CA ALA A 7 -5.60 -0.82 -7.51
C ALA A 7 -6.62 0.11 -6.83
N PHE A 8 -6.17 1.01 -5.95
CA PHE A 8 -7.03 1.85 -5.14
C PHE A 8 -6.59 3.31 -5.14
N ALA A 9 -7.38 4.19 -5.78
CA ALA A 9 -7.15 5.64 -5.73
C ALA A 9 -7.24 6.22 -4.30
N THR A 10 -7.94 5.53 -3.39
CA THR A 10 -8.05 5.92 -1.98
C THR A 10 -6.89 5.44 -1.13
N PHE A 11 -5.95 4.66 -1.65
CA PHE A 11 -4.77 4.24 -0.90
C PHE A 11 -3.95 5.46 -0.45
N ARG A 12 -3.45 5.43 0.79
CA ARG A 12 -2.69 6.51 1.42
C ARG A 12 -1.32 6.03 1.86
N ASN A 13 -1.25 4.93 2.60
CA ASN A 13 0.02 4.34 2.98
C ASN A 13 -0.05 2.83 3.21
N LEU A 14 1.13 2.22 3.26
CA LEU A 14 1.33 0.88 3.78
C LEU A 14 2.52 0.96 4.73
N THR A 15 2.33 0.49 5.96
CA THR A 15 3.35 0.51 7.00
C THR A 15 3.56 -0.89 7.53
N VAL A 16 4.82 -1.35 7.57
CA VAL A 16 5.17 -2.60 8.23
C VAL A 16 5.30 -2.35 9.73
N THR A 17 4.49 -3.04 10.53
CA THR A 17 4.36 -2.79 11.97
C THR A 17 5.17 -3.75 12.82
N SER A 18 5.26 -5.02 12.43
CA SER A 18 6.05 -6.03 13.12
C SER A 18 6.31 -7.25 12.26
N PHE A 19 7.25 -8.08 12.70
CA PHE A 19 7.44 -9.44 12.20
C PHE A 19 7.27 -10.45 13.34
N SER A 20 6.81 -11.65 13.01
CA SER A 20 6.71 -12.76 13.96
C SER A 20 7.16 -14.09 13.36
N ASN A 21 7.29 -15.13 14.21
CA ASN A 21 7.85 -16.42 13.85
C ASN A 21 6.93 -17.24 12.90
N GLY A 22 7.48 -18.30 12.29
CA GLY A 22 6.77 -19.12 11.28
C GLY A 22 7.19 -18.83 9.84
N SER A 23 8.49 -18.77 9.57
CA SER A 23 9.16 -18.31 8.32
C SER A 23 9.21 -16.80 8.06
N ILE A 24 8.75 -15.97 9.00
CA ILE A 24 8.49 -14.52 8.92
C ILE A 24 7.03 -14.26 8.53
N ILE A 25 6.22 -14.00 9.54
CA ILE A 25 4.88 -13.42 9.40
C ILE A 25 5.03 -11.90 9.39
N ASN A 26 4.54 -11.25 8.35
CA ASN A 26 4.62 -9.80 8.15
C ASN A 26 3.30 -9.17 8.61
N ASN A 27 3.33 -8.33 9.64
CA ASN A 27 2.15 -7.60 10.11
C ASN A 27 2.23 -6.16 9.62
N MET A 28 1.20 -5.71 8.90
CA MET A 28 1.17 -4.39 8.27
C MET A 28 -0.15 -3.68 8.48
N ASP A 29 -0.08 -2.37 8.38
CA ASP A 29 -1.22 -1.48 8.33
C ASP A 29 -1.31 -0.86 6.94
N VAL A 30 -2.46 -1.04 6.29
CA VAL A 30 -2.78 -0.48 4.97
C VAL A 30 -3.83 0.59 5.17
N ALA A 31 -3.49 1.83 4.82
CA ALA A 31 -4.30 3.00 5.10
C ALA A 31 -4.97 3.52 3.83
N PHE A 32 -6.27 3.84 3.92
CA PHE A 32 -7.10 4.37 2.84
C PHE A 32 -7.85 5.62 3.29
N ALA A 33 -8.22 6.48 2.35
CA ALA A 33 -9.17 7.57 2.62
C ALA A 33 -10.48 7.02 3.18
N SER A 34 -10.99 7.65 4.24
CA SER A 34 -12.22 7.20 4.91
C SER A 34 -13.48 7.45 4.09
N THR A 35 -13.36 8.21 2.99
CA THR A 35 -14.44 8.46 2.02
C THR A 35 -14.81 7.22 1.22
N SER A 36 -13.89 6.27 1.03
CA SER A 36 -14.15 4.97 0.42
C SER A 36 -13.02 3.98 0.76
N VAL A 37 -13.34 3.05 1.65
CA VAL A 37 -12.40 2.05 2.18
C VAL A 37 -12.70 0.71 1.50
N PRO A 38 -11.74 0.09 0.79
CA PRO A 38 -11.94 -1.22 0.19
C PRO A 38 -12.26 -2.31 1.22
N GLU A 39 -13.04 -3.30 0.79
CA GLU A 39 -13.33 -4.48 1.60
C GLU A 39 -12.09 -5.37 1.77
N GLY A 40 -12.05 -6.13 2.87
CA GLY A 40 -10.89 -6.97 3.19
C GLY A 40 -10.53 -7.97 2.08
N THR A 41 -11.53 -8.52 1.41
CA THR A 41 -11.36 -9.41 0.24
C THR A 41 -10.72 -8.71 -0.94
N GLN A 42 -11.08 -7.45 -1.23
CA GLN A 42 -10.48 -6.68 -2.31
C GLN A 42 -9.00 -6.37 -2.01
N ILE A 43 -8.69 -6.01 -0.76
CA ILE A 43 -7.32 -5.76 -0.32
C ILE A 43 -6.47 -7.04 -0.46
N GLY A 44 -7.00 -8.17 0.02
CA GLY A 44 -6.34 -9.47 -0.10
C GLY A 44 -6.09 -9.89 -1.55
N ASN A 45 -7.10 -9.75 -2.42
CA ASN A 45 -7.00 -10.13 -3.82
C ASN A 45 -5.89 -9.36 -4.56
N VAL A 46 -5.74 -8.06 -4.29
CA VAL A 46 -4.66 -7.26 -4.89
C VAL A 46 -3.29 -7.81 -4.51
N LEU A 47 -3.09 -8.26 -3.27
CA LEU A 47 -1.83 -8.92 -2.87
C LEU A 47 -1.66 -10.28 -3.55
N VAL A 48 -2.73 -11.06 -3.72
CA VAL A 48 -2.70 -12.35 -4.44
C VAL A 48 -2.28 -12.16 -5.90
N GLU A 49 -2.87 -11.17 -6.59
CA GLU A 49 -2.53 -10.83 -7.98
C GLU A 49 -1.08 -10.32 -8.09
N ALA A 50 -0.65 -9.48 -7.15
CA ALA A 50 0.70 -8.94 -7.12
C ALA A 50 1.75 -10.01 -6.78
N ALA A 51 1.41 -11.03 -5.97
CA ALA A 51 2.36 -12.02 -5.48
C ALA A 51 3.14 -12.74 -6.59
N SER A 52 2.51 -12.97 -7.75
CA SER A 52 3.18 -13.58 -8.91
C SER A 52 4.27 -12.69 -9.53
N ASN A 53 4.21 -11.38 -9.29
CA ASN A 53 5.18 -10.40 -9.79
C ASN A 53 6.24 -10.00 -8.75
N ILE A 54 6.08 -10.44 -7.50
CA ILE A 54 7.03 -10.13 -6.42
C ILE A 54 8.18 -11.14 -6.46
N THR A 55 9.40 -10.65 -6.68
CA THR A 55 10.63 -11.48 -6.68
C THR A 55 11.50 -11.24 -5.45
N ALA A 56 11.28 -10.14 -4.71
CA ALA A 56 12.09 -9.73 -3.57
C ALA A 56 11.85 -10.59 -2.30
N PHE A 57 10.67 -11.19 -2.18
CA PHE A 57 10.27 -12.08 -1.10
C PHE A 57 9.14 -12.97 -1.58
N ASN A 58 8.96 -14.13 -0.95
CA ASN A 58 7.83 -15.01 -1.24
C ASN A 58 6.61 -14.60 -0.42
N VAL A 59 5.43 -14.78 -0.98
CA VAL A 59 4.15 -14.63 -0.28
C VAL A 59 3.45 -15.97 -0.28
N ASP A 60 3.15 -16.50 0.90
CA ASP A 60 2.26 -17.65 1.02
C ASP A 60 0.81 -17.19 0.90
N LEU A 61 0.19 -17.49 -0.24
CA LEU A 61 -1.18 -17.08 -0.57
C LEU A 61 -2.21 -17.62 0.44
N ASN A 62 -1.92 -18.75 1.09
CA ASN A 62 -2.81 -19.40 2.04
C ASN A 62 -2.71 -18.78 3.45
N SER A 63 -1.86 -17.78 3.63
CA SER A 63 -1.62 -17.11 4.91
C SER A 63 -2.12 -15.67 4.96
N ILE A 64 -2.74 -15.19 3.88
CA ILE A 64 -3.19 -13.81 3.74
C ILE A 64 -4.43 -13.59 4.61
N VAL A 65 -4.32 -12.64 5.54
CA VAL A 65 -5.37 -12.26 6.49
C VAL A 65 -5.57 -10.75 6.44
N VAL A 66 -6.82 -10.30 6.32
CA VAL A 66 -7.18 -8.88 6.41
C VAL A 66 -8.17 -8.68 7.55
N ASN A 67 -7.85 -7.77 8.48
CA ASN A 67 -8.63 -7.51 9.70
C ASN A 67 -8.94 -8.77 10.51
N GLY A 68 -8.05 -9.77 10.50
CA GLY A 68 -8.24 -11.03 11.22
C GLY A 68 -9.06 -12.09 10.47
N SER A 69 -9.61 -11.79 9.29
CA SER A 69 -10.26 -12.77 8.44
C SER A 69 -9.29 -13.33 7.40
N LEU A 70 -9.17 -14.65 7.33
CA LEU A 70 -8.46 -15.31 6.23
C LEU A 70 -9.17 -15.00 4.92
N ILE A 71 -8.40 -14.70 3.89
CA ILE A 71 -8.94 -14.51 2.54
C ILE A 71 -9.07 -15.89 1.91
N ASN A 72 -10.31 -16.35 1.73
CA ASN A 72 -10.57 -17.62 1.05
C ASN A 72 -10.35 -17.43 -0.45
N ILE A 73 -9.12 -17.68 -0.89
CA ILE A 73 -8.77 -17.68 -2.30
C ILE A 73 -9.56 -18.79 -3.01
N PRO A 74 -10.47 -18.47 -3.95
CA PRO A 74 -10.98 -19.52 -4.81
C PRO A 74 -9.78 -20.08 -5.58
N SER A 75 -9.55 -21.39 -5.47
CA SER A 75 -8.48 -22.09 -6.18
C SER A 75 -8.82 -22.13 -7.67
N ASN A 76 -8.68 -21.00 -8.36
CA ASN A 76 -8.79 -20.89 -9.80
C ASN A 76 -8.03 -19.65 -10.27
N SER A 77 -6.74 -19.84 -10.55
CA SER A 77 -6.09 -19.05 -11.59
C SER A 77 -6.93 -19.18 -12.86
N THR A 78 -7.62 -18.10 -13.22
CA THR A 78 -7.95 -17.57 -14.55
C THR A 78 -9.19 -16.70 -14.37
N THR A 79 -9.10 -15.39 -14.60
CA THR A 79 -10.02 -14.59 -15.46
C THR A 79 -9.82 -13.09 -15.19
N ALA A 80 -9.43 -12.39 -16.27
CA ALA A 80 -9.52 -10.97 -16.59
C ALA A 80 -9.06 -9.90 -15.56
N PRO A 81 -8.30 -8.86 -16.02
CA PRO A 81 -8.04 -7.68 -15.20
C PRO A 81 -9.34 -7.05 -14.71
N PRO A 82 -9.35 -6.39 -13.53
CA PRO A 82 -10.53 -5.67 -13.07
C PRO A 82 -10.99 -4.70 -14.16
N THR A 83 -12.25 -4.78 -14.56
CA THR A 83 -12.85 -3.80 -15.48
C THR A 83 -12.78 -2.44 -14.81
N LEU A 84 -11.87 -1.60 -15.32
CA LEU A 84 -11.76 -0.19 -14.98
C LEU A 84 -13.09 0.49 -15.38
N ASN A 85 -13.89 0.90 -14.40
CA ASN A 85 -14.89 1.93 -14.63
C ASN A 85 -14.17 3.28 -14.72
N THR A 86 -13.52 3.54 -15.86
CA THR A 86 -12.88 4.82 -16.18
C THR A 86 -13.87 5.71 -16.94
N THR A 87 -14.41 6.72 -16.26
CA THR A 87 -14.84 7.96 -16.94
C THR A 87 -14.12 9.11 -16.24
N ALA A 88 -13.02 9.56 -16.82
CA ALA A 88 -12.49 10.90 -16.63
C ALA A 88 -11.51 11.23 -17.77
N ASN A 89 -12.03 12.03 -18.69
CA ASN A 89 -11.30 12.74 -19.73
C ASN A 89 -10.35 13.77 -19.08
N ALA A 90 -9.05 13.67 -19.32
CA ALA A 90 -8.12 14.77 -19.08
C ALA A 90 -6.91 14.67 -20.02
N SER A 91 -6.99 15.42 -21.10
CA SER A 91 -5.89 15.73 -22.02
C SER A 91 -4.81 16.54 -21.28
N MET A 92 -3.59 16.01 -21.22
CA MET A 92 -2.42 16.71 -20.72
C MET A 92 -1.66 17.30 -21.91
N SER A 93 -1.82 18.61 -22.14
CA SER A 93 -0.99 19.38 -23.06
C SER A 93 0.06 20.14 -22.26
N THR A 94 1.34 19.81 -22.48
CA THR A 94 2.48 20.51 -21.91
C THR A 94 2.79 21.77 -22.72
N THR A 95 2.88 22.92 -22.05
CA THR A 95 3.64 24.06 -22.59
C THR A 95 4.41 24.71 -21.45
N ALA A 96 5.74 24.64 -21.53
CA ALA A 96 6.64 25.38 -20.67
C ALA A 96 6.71 26.84 -21.13
N ARG A 97 6.51 27.81 -20.23
CA ARG A 97 7.00 29.17 -20.42
C ARG A 97 7.27 29.89 -19.10
N THR A 98 8.36 30.63 -19.14
CA THR A 98 9.16 31.36 -18.13
C THR A 98 8.41 32.39 -17.28
N PRO A 99 8.92 32.72 -16.07
CA PRO A 99 8.30 33.68 -15.15
C PRO A 99 8.64 35.15 -15.48
N PRO A 100 7.68 36.08 -15.41
CA PRO A 100 7.95 37.50 -15.21
C PRO A 100 7.80 37.89 -13.73
N THR A 101 8.82 38.58 -13.21
CA THR A 101 8.84 39.19 -11.87
C THR A 101 7.93 40.41 -11.82
N THR A 102 6.93 40.40 -10.94
CA THR A 102 6.14 41.58 -10.55
C THR A 102 6.03 41.62 -9.03
N THR A 103 6.63 42.64 -8.41
CA THR A 103 6.51 42.95 -6.99
C THR A 103 5.09 43.41 -6.68
N ILE A 104 4.38 42.70 -5.80
CA ILE A 104 3.08 43.08 -5.25
C ILE A 104 3.21 43.16 -3.73
N ALA A 105 2.69 44.23 -3.13
CA ALA A 105 2.65 44.45 -1.69
C ALA A 105 1.89 43.33 -0.96
N VAL A 106 2.51 42.78 0.09
CA VAL A 106 1.96 41.69 0.92
C VAL A 106 0.80 42.21 1.76
N VAL A 107 -0.42 41.84 1.39
CA VAL A 107 -1.54 41.71 2.33
C VAL A 107 -1.25 40.46 3.17
N PRO A 108 -1.37 40.48 4.51
CA PRO A 108 -1.26 39.25 5.29
C PRO A 108 -2.40 38.31 4.89
N ALA A 109 -2.07 37.27 4.11
CA ALA A 109 -2.98 36.19 3.82
C ALA A 109 -3.25 35.40 5.11
N SER A 110 -4.52 35.33 5.51
CA SER A 110 -4.98 34.41 6.55
C SER A 110 -4.46 33.00 6.21
N PRO A 111 -3.92 32.23 7.18
CA PRO A 111 -3.48 30.87 6.92
C PRO A 111 -4.66 30.06 6.37
N ALA A 112 -4.47 29.43 5.22
CA ALA A 112 -5.43 28.46 4.70
C ALA A 112 -5.56 27.32 5.72
N ALA A 113 -6.78 27.02 6.14
CA ALA A 113 -7.02 25.88 7.03
C ALA A 113 -6.54 24.60 6.33
N VAL A 114 -5.59 23.90 6.95
CA VAL A 114 -5.08 22.61 6.45
C VAL A 114 -6.07 21.54 6.90
N THR A 115 -7.04 21.22 6.05
CA THR A 115 -7.98 20.13 6.34
C THR A 115 -7.26 18.81 6.15
N SER A 116 -6.89 18.15 7.25
CA SER A 116 -6.41 16.77 7.21
C SER A 116 -7.54 15.85 6.72
N GLU A 117 -7.29 15.09 5.66
CA GLU A 117 -8.22 14.05 5.21
C GLU A 117 -8.31 12.94 6.27
N ALA A 118 -9.52 12.43 6.55
CA ALA A 118 -9.70 11.31 7.46
C ALA A 118 -9.24 10.00 6.81
N VAL A 119 -8.47 9.18 7.54
CA VAL A 119 -7.90 7.92 7.03
C VAL A 119 -8.34 6.73 7.88
N THR A 120 -8.66 5.62 7.23
CA THR A 120 -9.02 4.34 7.85
C THR A 120 -7.96 3.30 7.55
N THR A 121 -7.55 2.54 8.56
CA THR A 121 -6.51 1.52 8.47
C THR A 121 -7.08 0.11 8.50
N ARG A 122 -6.52 -0.77 7.67
CA ARG A 122 -6.80 -2.20 7.65
C ARG A 122 -5.54 -2.99 7.99
N ARG A 123 -5.67 -3.96 8.89
CA ARG A 123 -4.54 -4.81 9.29
C ARG A 123 -4.37 -5.92 8.25
N LEU A 124 -3.24 -5.95 7.58
CA LEU A 124 -2.86 -6.97 6.61
C LEU A 124 -1.79 -7.86 7.22
N THR A 125 -1.92 -9.17 7.06
CA THR A 125 -0.90 -10.13 7.51
C THR A 125 -0.70 -11.22 6.47
N PHE A 126 0.56 -11.60 6.23
CA PHE A 126 0.91 -12.77 5.41
C PHE A 126 2.26 -13.34 5.85
N ARG A 127 2.44 -14.64 5.63
CA ARG A 127 3.70 -15.36 5.81
C ARG A 127 4.54 -15.28 4.55
N SER A 128 5.84 -15.06 4.73
CA SER A 128 6.81 -15.27 3.66
C SER A 128 7.36 -16.69 3.70
N ALA A 129 7.05 -17.47 2.67
CA ALA A 129 7.45 -18.87 2.61
C ALA A 129 8.96 -19.01 2.36
N GLY A 130 9.59 -19.98 3.04
CA GLY A 130 11.00 -20.33 2.80
C GLY A 130 12.03 -19.38 3.43
N GLU A 131 11.60 -18.32 4.12
CA GLU A 131 12.51 -17.42 4.81
C GLU A 131 12.70 -17.80 6.28
N THR A 132 13.81 -17.35 6.87
CA THR A 132 14.16 -17.66 8.27
C THR A 132 13.96 -16.43 9.14
N PHE A 133 13.15 -16.59 10.19
CA PHE A 133 12.97 -15.55 11.19
C PHE A 133 14.22 -15.43 12.06
N THR A 134 14.72 -14.20 12.22
CA THR A 134 15.80 -13.87 13.18
C THR A 134 15.27 -12.95 14.27
N THR A 135 15.86 -13.00 15.46
CA THR A 135 15.46 -12.16 16.59
C THR A 135 15.59 -10.66 16.31
N ASP A 136 16.49 -10.27 15.41
CA ASP A 136 16.65 -8.88 14.99
C ASP A 136 15.39 -8.31 14.33
N LEU A 137 14.54 -9.16 13.73
CA LEU A 137 13.25 -8.76 13.17
C LEU A 137 12.21 -8.36 14.23
N LEU A 138 12.48 -8.60 15.52
CA LEU A 138 11.63 -8.10 16.62
C LEU A 138 11.92 -6.65 16.98
N ASN A 139 13.03 -6.08 16.52
CA ASN A 139 13.45 -4.72 16.84
C ASN A 139 13.26 -3.80 15.62
N PRO A 140 12.28 -2.88 15.63
CA PRO A 140 12.04 -1.93 14.54
C PRO A 140 13.25 -1.09 14.13
N SER A 141 14.18 -0.86 15.05
CA SER A 141 15.40 -0.08 14.79
C SER A 141 16.55 -0.92 14.25
N SER A 142 16.42 -2.25 14.14
CA SER A 142 17.49 -3.11 13.63
C SER A 142 17.65 -2.99 12.12
N ALA A 143 18.88 -3.24 11.64
CA ALA A 143 19.14 -3.30 10.21
C ALA A 143 18.38 -4.45 9.52
N ALA A 144 18.06 -5.54 10.22
CA ALA A 144 17.26 -6.64 9.66
C ALA A 144 15.81 -6.19 9.44
N PHE A 145 15.20 -5.54 10.45
CA PHE A 145 13.84 -5.04 10.35
C PHE A 145 13.72 -4.00 9.25
N GLN A 146 14.59 -2.99 9.24
CA GLN A 146 14.51 -1.89 8.26
C GLN A 146 14.69 -2.40 6.82
N ARG A 147 15.65 -3.30 6.58
CA ARG A 147 15.84 -3.92 5.26
C ARG A 147 14.60 -4.69 4.84
N ARG A 148 14.03 -5.49 5.75
CA ARG A 148 12.83 -6.28 5.44
C ARG A 148 11.61 -5.40 5.18
N ALA A 149 11.38 -4.40 6.03
CA ALA A 149 10.29 -3.44 5.85
C ALA A 149 10.43 -2.73 4.50
N SER A 150 11.64 -2.29 4.15
CA SER A 150 11.93 -1.65 2.87
C SER A 150 11.64 -2.57 1.68
N LEU A 151 12.00 -3.85 1.74
CA LEU A 151 11.71 -4.82 0.67
C LEU A 151 10.21 -4.93 0.42
N ILE A 152 9.41 -5.02 1.48
CA ILE A 152 7.94 -5.14 1.40
C ILE A 152 7.32 -3.86 0.86
N THR A 153 7.81 -2.69 1.29
CA THR A 153 7.22 -1.41 0.86
C THR A 153 7.67 -0.99 -0.54
N SER A 154 8.83 -1.43 -1.02
CA SER A 154 9.42 -1.00 -2.30
C SER A 154 8.91 -1.75 -3.53
N THR A 155 8.31 -2.93 -3.36
CA THR A 155 7.63 -3.69 -4.44
C THR A 155 6.24 -3.15 -4.66
#